data_AF-A0A4R1U9P4-F1
#
_entry.id   AF-A0A4R1U9P4-F1
#
_cell.length_a   1.000
_cell.length_b   1.000
_cell.length_c   1.000
_cell.angle_alpha   90.00
_cell.angle_beta   90.00
_cell.angle_gamma   90.00
#
_symmetry.space_group_name_H-M   'P 1'
#
loop_
_entity.id
_entity.type
_entity.pdbx_description
1 polymer ?
#
loop_
_entity_poly.entity_id
_entity_poly.type
_entity_poly.pdbx_seq_one_letter_code
_entity_poly.pdbx_strand_id
1 'polypeptide(L)' 'MDDVKVQVLPDGRVARADAAKFLGYQPKTLAEWHRLGKGPQSRMVGGRRFYHIDDLRTFAQGAAA' A
#
# COMPACT_ATOMS: atom_id res chain seq x y z
N MET A 1 -15.92 -2.26 15.55
CA MET A 1 -15.37 -1.92 14.22
C MET A 1 -14.15 -1.04 14.46
N ASP A 2 -12.95 -1.58 14.23
CA ASP A 2 -11.70 -0.85 14.40
C ASP A 2 -11.60 0.27 13.36
N ASP A 3 -11.55 1.51 13.82
CA ASP A 3 -11.25 2.69 12.99
C ASP A 3 -9.80 2.57 12.49
N VAL A 4 -9.62 2.04 11.28
CA VAL A 4 -8.30 1.86 10.68
C VAL A 4 -7.79 3.22 10.21
N LYS A 5 -7.03 3.90 11.07
CA LYS A 5 -6.34 5.14 10.71
C LYS A 5 -5.20 4.82 9.74
N VAL A 6 -5.37 5.25 8.48
CA VAL A 6 -4.37 5.26 7.42
C VAL A 6 -3.76 6.64 7.37
N GLN A 7 -2.45 6.75 7.61
CA GLN A 7 -1.73 8.02 7.47
C GLN A 7 -1.25 8.18 6.02
N VAL A 8 -1.80 9.19 5.34
CA VAL A 8 -1.37 9.60 4.00
C VAL A 8 -0.58 10.90 4.13
N LEU A 9 0.66 10.90 3.64
CA LEU A 9 1.48 12.11 3.60
C LEU A 9 0.85 13.12 2.61
N PRO A 10 1.07 14.43 2.78
CA PRO A 10 0.54 15.45 1.87
C PRO A 10 1.00 15.27 0.41
N ASP A 11 2.11 14.56 0.19
CA ASP A 11 2.61 14.16 -1.13
C ASP A 11 1.92 12.90 -1.71
N GLY A 12 0.83 12.42 -1.10
CA GLY A 12 0.11 11.21 -1.54
C GLY A 12 0.80 9.89 -1.20
N ARG A 13 1.93 9.93 -0.48
CA ARG A 13 2.68 8.74 -0.08
C ARG A 13 2.08 8.06 1.14
N VAL A 14 2.09 6.73 1.12
CA VAL A 14 1.55 5.86 2.16
C VAL A 14 2.62 4.85 2.53
N ALA A 15 2.90 4.71 3.82
CA ALA A 15 3.83 3.68 4.29
C ALA A 15 3.24 2.29 4.10
N ARG A 16 4.08 1.24 3.99
CA ARG A 16 3.61 -0.13 3.80
C ARG A 16 2.54 -0.57 4.82
N ALA A 17 2.68 -0.17 6.09
CA ALA A 17 1.72 -0.53 7.12
C ALA A 17 0.33 0.07 6.86
N ASP A 18 0.29 1.36 6.54
CA ASP A 18 -0.93 2.10 6.17
C ASP A 18 -1.51 1.63 4.84
N ALA A 19 -0.67 1.27 3.88
CA ALA A 19 -1.09 0.70 2.60
C ALA A 19 -1.75 -0.66 2.79
N ALA A 20 -1.21 -1.50 3.67
CA ALA A 20 -1.78 -2.81 3.97
C ALA A 20 -3.16 -2.68 4.61
N LYS A 21 -3.25 -1.77 5.59
CA LYS A 21 -4.49 -1.35 6.23
C LYS A 21 -5.52 -0.85 5.22
N PHE A 22 -5.12 0.01 4.29
CA PHE A 22 -5.99 0.56 3.25
C PHE A 22 -6.58 -0.54 2.36
N LEU A 23 -5.78 -1.55 2.01
CA LEU A 23 -6.21 -2.68 1.18
C LEU A 23 -6.87 -3.82 1.98
N GLY A 24 -6.94 -3.73 3.31
CA GLY A 24 -7.46 -4.81 4.16
C GLY A 24 -6.56 -6.04 4.29
N TYR A 25 -5.26 -5.92 3.97
CA TYR A 25 -4.28 -7.00 4.08
C TYR A 25 -3.28 -6.77 5.22
N GLN A 26 -2.52 -7.80 5.55
CA GLN A 26 -1.41 -7.69 6.49
C GLN A 26 -0.18 -7.04 5.81
N PRO A 27 0.64 -6.25 6.53
CA PRO A 27 1.87 -5.68 5.97
C PRO A 27 2.85 -6.73 5.44
N LYS A 28 2.83 -7.93 6.03
CA LYS A 28 3.62 -9.09 5.56
C LYS A 28 3.17 -9.56 4.17
N THR A 29 1.86 -9.55 3.90
CA THR A 29 1.31 -9.88 2.57
C THR A 29 1.83 -8.92 1.51
N LEU A 30 1.83 -7.60 1.79
CA LEU A 30 2.41 -6.62 0.86
C LEU A 30 3.91 -6.79 0.65
N ALA A 31 4.65 -7.19 1.70
CA ALA A 31 6.07 -7.48 1.56
C ALA A 31 6.33 -8.71 0.67
N GLU A 32 5.51 -9.76 0.81
CA GLU A 32 5.56 -10.96 -0.03
C GLU A 32 5.16 -10.65 -1.48
N TRP A 33 4.06 -9.93 -1.71
CA TRP A 33 3.65 -9.52 -3.06
C TRP A 33 4.75 -8.75 -3.76
N HIS A 34 5.38 -7.81 -3.05
CA HIS A 34 6.53 -7.11 -3.58
C HIS A 34 7.69 -8.06 -3.95
N ARG A 35 8.01 -9.04 -3.09
CA ARG A 35 9.05 -10.05 -3.38
C ARG A 35 8.71 -10.88 -4.63
N LEU A 36 7.43 -11.19 -4.81
CA LEU A 36 6.89 -11.95 -5.93
C LEU A 36 6.67 -11.10 -7.20
N GLY A 37 6.94 -9.78 -7.16
CA GLY A 37 6.68 -8.86 -8.26
C GLY A 37 5.19 -8.59 -8.53
N LYS A 38 4.33 -8.81 -7.53
CA LYS A 38 2.88 -8.57 -7.57
C LYS A 38 2.49 -7.35 -6.75
N GLY A 39 1.28 -6.84 -6.98
CA GLY A 39 0.65 -5.80 -6.16
C GLY A 39 0.86 -4.37 -6.69
N PRO A 40 0.48 -3.36 -5.88
CA PRO A 40 0.53 -1.96 -6.26
C PRO A 40 1.97 -1.44 -6.42
N GLN A 41 2.16 -0.46 -7.29
CA GLN A 41 3.45 0.20 -7.50
C GLN A 41 3.96 0.77 -6.16
N SER A 42 5.27 0.62 -5.94
CA SER A 42 5.93 1.15 -4.75
C SER A 42 7.27 1.75 -5.09
N ARG A 43 7.60 2.85 -4.43
CA ARG A 43 8.84 3.60 -4.60
C ARG A 43 9.67 3.55 -3.33
N MET A 44 10.99 3.37 -3.49
CA MET A 44 11.92 3.45 -2.38
C MET A 44 12.39 4.90 -2.21
N VAL A 45 12.25 5.44 -0.99
CA VAL A 45 12.70 6.79 -0.63
C VAL A 45 13.44 6.69 0.70
N GLY A 46 14.74 7.01 0.71
CA GLY A 46 15.56 7.00 1.93
C GLY A 46 15.57 5.65 2.66
N GLY A 47 15.65 4.52 1.93
CA GLY A 47 15.65 3.18 2.51
C GLY A 47 14.30 2.66 3.00
N ARG A 48 13.24 3.48 2.95
CA ARG A 48 11.86 3.07 3.26
C ARG A 48 11.05 2.97 1.98
N ARG A 49 10.16 1.98 1.93
CA ARG A 49 9.29 1.76 0.78
C ARG A 49 7.92 2.39 1.02
N PHE A 50 7.54 3.25 0.10
CA PHE A 50 6.28 3.98 0.09
C PHE A 50 5.43 3.56 -1.11
N TYR A 51 4.13 3.61 -0.93
CA TYR A 51 3.10 3.41 -1.95
C TYR A 51 2.44 4.75 -2.22
N HIS A 52 1.89 4.95 -3.42
CA HIS A 52 1.06 6.12 -3.68
C HIS A 52 -0.40 5.75 -3.43
N ILE A 53 -1.17 6.65 -2.82
CA ILE A 53 -2.59 6.40 -2.54
C ILE A 53 -3.39 6.14 -3.83
N ASP A 54 -3.00 6.78 -4.93
CA ASP A 54 -3.64 6.59 -6.23
C ASP A 54 -3.38 5.19 -6.82
N ASP A 55 -2.15 4.69 -6.73
CA ASP A 55 -1.81 3.31 -7.10
C ASP A 55 -2.54 2.28 -6.24
N LEU A 56 -2.65 2.55 -4.93
CA LEU A 56 -3.39 1.69 -4.01
C LEU A 56 -4.88 1.66 -4.34
N ARG A 57 -5.46 2.82 -4.67
CA ARG A 57 -6.86 2.93 -5.08
C ARG A 57 -7.10 2.23 -6.41
N THR A 58 -6.24 2.46 -7.40
CA THR A 58 -6.30 1.81 -8.70
C THR A 58 -6.17 0.29 -8.56
N PHE A 59 -5.28 -0.18 -7.70
CA PHE A 59 -5.15 -1.60 -7.39
C PHE A 59 -6.39 -2.16 -6.67
N ALA A 60 -6.96 -1.43 -5.71
CA ALA A 60 -8.18 -1.86 -5.03
C ALA A 60 -9.41 -1.90 -5.96
N GLN A 61 -9.48 -0.97 -6.91
CA GLN A 61 -10.54 -0.89 -7.92
C GLN A 61 -10.32 -1.91 -9.05
N GLY A 62 -9.06 -2.20 -9.37
CA GLY A 62 -8.63 -3.16 -10.40
C GLY A 62 -8.42 -4.59 -9.89
N ALA A 63 -8.57 -4.84 -8.58
CA ALA A 63 -8.64 -6.18 -7.97
C ALA A 63 -9.97 -6.91 -8.27
N ALA A 64 -10.52 -6.65 -9.45
CA ALA A 64 -11.61 -7.35 -10.10
C ALA A 64 -11.21 -7.58 -11.58
N ALA A 65 -10.27 -8.49 -11.79
CA ALA A 65 -10.06 -9.20 -13.05
C ALA A 65 -9.43 -10.57 -12.74
#